data_AF-A0A8J6TWN6-F1
#
_entry.id   AF-A0A8J6TWN6-F1
#
_cell.length_a   1.000
_cell.length_b   1.000
_cell.length_c   1.000
_cell.angle_alpha   90.00
_cell.angle_beta   90.00
_cell.angle_gamma   90.00
#
_symmetry.space_group_name_H-M   'P 1'
#
loop_
_entity.id
_entity.type
_entity.pdbx_description
1 polymer ?
#
loop_
_entity_poly.entity_id
_entity_poly.type
_entity_poly.pdbx_seq_one_letter_code
_entity_poly.pdbx_strand_id
1 'polypeptide(L)'
;MENVSWFERQASWFEVSRFGAMTLMMTFLSCFGSIGAMYSIENHFYLGLVVCAIVTMASNAAFIAQIPAKLCLIFFYVGLVLNAAVIVANIFME
;
A
#
# COMPACT_ATOMS: atom_id res chain seq x y z
N MET A 1 -11.36 -20.83 22.82
CA MET A 1 -10.50 -19.72 22.39
C MET A 1 -10.99 -19.34 21.01
N GLU A 2 -11.60 -18.17 20.89
CA GLU A 2 -12.20 -17.72 19.62
C GLU A 2 -11.11 -17.68 18.54
N ASN A 3 -11.35 -18.33 17.40
CA ASN A 3 -10.46 -18.28 16.23
C ASN A 3 -10.57 -16.88 15.61
N VAL A 4 -10.00 -15.89 16.27
CA VAL A 4 -9.93 -14.52 15.76
C VAL A 4 -9.09 -14.56 14.49
N SER A 5 -9.65 -14.11 13.36
CA SER A 5 -8.92 -14.14 12.09
C SER A 5 -7.64 -13.31 12.21
N TRP A 6 -6.57 -13.72 11.53
CA TRP A 6 -5.29 -13.01 11.57
C TRP A 6 -5.45 -11.51 11.24
N PHE A 7 -6.34 -11.20 10.29
CA PHE A 7 -6.64 -9.82 9.89
C PHE A 7 -7.31 -9.01 11.01
N GLU A 8 -8.19 -9.63 11.80
CA GLU A 8 -8.82 -8.94 12.93
C GLU A 8 -7.85 -8.69 14.08
N ARG A 9 -6.93 -9.62 14.33
CA ARG A 9 -5.85 -9.44 15.30
C ARG A 9 -4.89 -8.32 14.87
N GLN A 10 -4.63 -8.19 13.58
CA GLN A 10 -3.82 -7.09 13.08
C GLN A 10 -4.55 -5.74 13.14
N ALA A 11 -5.84 -5.72 12.82
CA ALA A 11 -6.65 -4.51 12.93
C ALA A 11 -6.71 -3.99 14.37
N SER A 12 -6.83 -4.88 15.37
CA SER A 12 -6.81 -4.48 16.78
C SER A 12 -5.44 -3.95 17.22
N TRP A 13 -4.35 -4.58 16.78
CA TRP A 13 -3.00 -4.07 17.04
C TRP A 13 -2.73 -2.71 16.37
N PHE A 14 -3.19 -2.56 15.13
CA PHE A 14 -3.11 -1.31 14.39
C PHE A 14 -3.87 -0.19 15.09
N GLU A 15 -5.06 -0.46 15.64
CA GLU A 15 -5.83 0.54 16.38
C GLU A 15 -5.12 0.97 17.68
N VAL A 16 -4.48 0.04 18.40
CA VAL A 16 -3.70 0.35 19.61
C VAL A 16 -2.45 1.16 19.30
N SER A 17 -1.78 0.88 18.17
CA SER A 17 -0.52 1.51 17.77
C SER A 17 -0.70 2.56 16.67
N ARG A 18 -1.91 3.12 16.54
CA ARG A 18 -2.42 3.84 15.37
C ARG A 18 -1.45 4.88 14.78
N PHE A 19 -0.96 5.81 15.59
CA PHE A 19 -0.09 6.89 15.10
C PHE A 19 1.28 6.40 14.59
N GLY A 20 1.88 5.43 15.29
CA GLY A 20 3.16 4.86 14.88
C GLY A 20 3.01 3.91 13.69
N ALA A 21 1.97 3.08 13.69
CA ALA A 21 1.70 2.13 12.62
C ALA A 21 1.33 2.85 11.31
N MET A 22 0.51 3.92 11.37
CA MET A 22 0.16 4.72 10.20
C MET A 22 1.38 5.34 9.55
N THR A 23 2.26 5.98 10.32
CA THR A 23 3.46 6.64 9.77
C THR A 23 4.43 5.64 9.14
N LEU A 24 4.64 4.48 9.77
CA LEU A 24 5.44 3.40 9.20
C LEU A 24 4.84 2.85 7.90
N MET A 25 3.55 2.52 7.89
CA MET A 25 2.87 1.98 6.72
C MET A 25 2.83 2.98 5.56
N MET A 26 2.54 4.25 5.85
CA MET A 26 2.53 5.32 4.87
C MET A 26 3.90 5.52 4.23
N THR A 27 4.97 5.52 5.05
CA THR A 27 6.34 5.66 4.56
C THR A 27 6.73 4.45 3.71
N PHE A 28 6.47 3.25 4.20
CA PHE A 28 6.81 2.01 3.49
C PHE A 28 6.14 1.95 2.12
N LEU A 29 4.82 2.16 2.06
CA LEU A 29 4.09 2.08 0.81
C LEU A 29 4.48 3.19 -0.16
N SER A 30 4.79 4.39 0.34
CA SER A 30 5.26 5.50 -0.50
C SER A 30 6.62 5.21 -1.13
N CYS A 31 7.55 4.65 -0.36
CA CYS A 31 8.85 4.20 -0.89
C CYS A 31 8.66 3.08 -1.92
N PHE A 32 7.83 2.08 -1.61
CA PHE A 32 7.58 0.95 -2.49
C PHE A 32 6.90 1.36 -3.80
N GLY A 33 5.90 2.25 -3.74
CA GLY A 33 5.25 2.80 -4.92
C GLY A 33 6.18 3.67 -5.76
N SER A 34 7.13 4.38 -5.14
CA SER A 34 8.15 5.15 -5.86
C SER A 34 9.07 4.26 -6.69
N ILE A 35 9.41 3.06 -6.20
CA ILE A 35 10.17 2.07 -6.97
C ILE A 35 9.38 1.62 -8.21
N GLY A 36 8.10 1.27 -8.04
CA GLY A 36 7.24 0.88 -9.17
C GLY A 36 7.03 2.01 -10.18
N ALA A 37 6.92 3.25 -9.71
CA ALA A 37 6.84 4.44 -10.54
C ALA A 37 8.13 4.66 -11.36
N MET A 38 9.30 4.49 -10.74
CA MET A 38 10.60 4.61 -11.43
C MET A 38 10.73 3.61 -12.58
N TYR A 39 10.49 2.32 -12.31
CA TYR A 39 10.50 1.28 -13.36
C TYR A 39 9.51 1.57 -14.48
N SER A 40 8.32 2.07 -14.14
CA SER A 40 7.30 2.42 -15.13
C SER A 40 7.71 3.61 -16.01
N ILE A 41 8.50 4.55 -15.49
CA ILE A 41 9.05 5.67 -16.28
C ILE A 41 10.15 5.17 -17.22
N GLU A 42 11.04 4.30 -16.72
CA GLU A 42 12.16 3.74 -17.48
C GLU A 42 11.68 2.92 -18.69
N ASN A 43 10.66 2.07 -18.49
CA ASN A 43 10.09 1.24 -19.55
C ASN A 43 8.96 1.92 -20.36
N HIS A 44 8.77 3.23 -20.21
CA HIS A 44 7.67 3.99 -20.83
C HIS A 44 6.26 3.42 -20.58
N PHE A 45 6.07 2.65 -19.51
CA PHE A 45 4.80 2.05 -19.12
C PHE A 45 3.96 3.02 -18.27
N TYR A 46 3.43 4.07 -18.91
CA TYR A 46 2.69 5.14 -18.23
C TYR A 46 1.43 4.67 -17.47
N LEU A 47 0.80 3.57 -17.89
CA LEU A 47 -0.33 2.99 -17.15
C LEU A 47 0.11 2.46 -15.78
N GLY A 48 1.28 1.81 -15.69
CA GLY A 48 1.86 1.37 -14.43
C GLY A 48 2.13 2.53 -13.48
N LEU A 49 2.67 3.63 -14.02
CA LEU A 49 2.92 4.86 -13.27
C LEU A 49 1.63 5.43 -12.64
N VAL A 50 0.55 5.52 -13.42
CA VAL A 50 -0.74 6.03 -12.94
C VAL A 50 -1.30 5.13 -11.85
N VAL A 51 -1.24 3.81 -12.03
CA VAL A 51 -1.69 2.85 -11.02
C VAL A 51 -0.89 3.02 -9.73
N CYS A 52 0.44 3.03 -9.79
CA CYS A 52 1.31 3.23 -8.63
C CYS A 52 0.99 4.52 -7.88
N ALA A 53 0.81 5.64 -8.60
CA ALA A 53 0.49 6.93 -8.00
C ALA A 53 -0.87 6.93 -7.30
N ILE A 54 -1.92 6.42 -7.97
CA ILE A 54 -3.29 6.42 -7.43
C ILE A 54 -3.38 5.55 -6.18
N VAL A 55 -2.88 4.31 -6.23
CA VAL A 55 -3.06 3.36 -5.12
C VAL A 55 -2.27 3.79 -3.88
N THR A 56 -1.07 4.34 -4.08
CA THR A 56 -0.23 4.87 -3.01
C THR A 56 -0.89 6.09 -2.36
N MET A 57 -1.40 7.03 -3.18
CA MET A 57 -2.10 8.21 -2.67
C MET A 57 -3.44 7.87 -2.02
N ALA A 58 -4.17 6.86 -2.51
CA ALA A 58 -5.40 6.40 -1.89
C ALA A 58 -5.16 5.83 -0.49
N SER A 59 -4.12 5.01 -0.32
CA SER A 59 -3.74 4.50 1.01
C SER A 59 -3.27 5.61 1.94
N ASN A 60 -2.47 6.55 1.43
CA ASN A 60 -2.00 7.71 2.20
C ASN A 60 -3.18 8.60 2.64
N ALA A 61 -4.15 8.84 1.75
CA ALA A 61 -5.37 9.58 2.06
C ALA A 61 -6.23 8.85 3.10
N ALA A 62 -6.36 7.53 3.01
CA ALA A 62 -7.07 6.72 4.00
C ALA A 62 -6.44 6.85 5.40
N PHE A 63 -5.11 6.82 5.51
CA PHE A 63 -4.41 7.02 6.78
C PHE A 63 -4.58 8.43 7.33
N ILE A 64 -4.46 9.47 6.50
CA ILE A 64 -4.65 10.88 6.92
C ILE A 64 -6.10 11.13 7.38
N ALA A 65 -7.07 10.63 6.62
CA ALA A 65 -8.48 10.72 6.94
C ALA A 65 -8.88 9.83 8.14
N GLN A 66 -7.93 9.04 8.67
CA GLN A 66 -8.08 8.37 9.95
C GLN A 66 -9.28 7.41 9.97
N ILE A 67 -9.55 6.80 8.81
CA ILE A 67 -10.66 5.88 8.59
C ILE A 67 -10.48 4.58 9.40
N PRO A 68 -11.51 3.72 9.52
CA PRO A 68 -11.43 2.49 10.31
C PRO A 68 -10.19 1.65 9.98
N ALA A 69 -9.52 1.10 11.02
CA ALA A 69 -8.30 0.30 10.89
C ALA A 69 -8.38 -0.79 9.81
N LYS A 70 -9.51 -1.51 9.74
CA LYS A 70 -9.74 -2.56 8.73
C LYS A 70 -9.61 -1.99 7.31
N LEU A 71 -10.20 -0.83 7.03
CA LEU A 71 -10.11 -0.19 5.72
C LEU A 71 -8.71 0.33 5.44
N CYS A 72 -8.06 0.97 6.42
CA CYS A 72 -6.66 1.39 6.32
C CYS A 72 -5.73 0.24 5.91
N LEU A 73 -5.88 -0.92 6.57
CA LEU A 73 -5.11 -2.13 6.25
C LEU A 73 -5.45 -2.68 4.86
N ILE A 74 -6.74 -2.68 4.46
CA ILE A 74 -7.14 -3.11 3.11
C ILE A 74 -6.48 -2.23 2.05
N PHE A 75 -6.56 -0.90 2.17
CA PHE A 75 -5.92 0.01 1.22
C PHE A 75 -4.42 -0.19 1.14
N PHE A 76 -3.77 -0.40 2.29
CA PHE A 76 -2.34 -0.70 2.34
C PHE A 76 -2.00 -1.99 1.59
N TYR A 77 -2.70 -3.09 1.87
CA TYR A 77 -2.43 -4.38 1.22
C TYR A 77 -2.76 -4.37 -0.27
N VAL A 78 -3.86 -3.74 -0.67
CA VAL A 78 -4.20 -3.55 -2.08
C VAL A 78 -3.12 -2.74 -2.79
N GLY A 79 -2.67 -1.63 -2.18
CA GLY A 79 -1.57 -0.83 -2.70
C GLY A 79 -0.27 -1.62 -2.82
N LEU A 80 0.05 -2.45 -1.84
CA LEU A 80 1.26 -3.29 -1.84
C LEU A 80 1.22 -4.32 -2.98
N VAL A 81 0.10 -5.03 -3.14
CA VAL A 81 -0.08 -6.02 -4.21
C VAL A 81 -0.04 -5.38 -5.59
N LEU A 82 -0.72 -4.25 -5.78
CA LEU A 82 -0.77 -3.57 -7.09
C LEU A 82 0.58 -2.96 -7.46
N ASN A 83 1.28 -2.29 -6.53
CA ASN A 83 2.63 -1.79 -6.79
C ASN A 83 3.61 -2.95 -7.09
N ALA A 84 3.50 -4.07 -6.36
CA ALA A 84 4.33 -5.24 -6.62
C ALA A 84 4.07 -5.83 -8.02
N ALA A 85 2.79 -5.94 -8.41
CA ALA A 85 2.41 -6.40 -9.75
C ALA A 85 2.98 -5.49 -10.85
N VAL A 86 2.94 -4.17 -10.66
CA VAL A 86 3.54 -3.21 -11.61
C VAL A 86 5.07 -3.38 -11.67
N ILE A 87 5.75 -3.53 -10.54
CA ILE A 87 7.20 -3.77 -10.52
C ILE A 87 7.53 -5.05 -11.29
N VAL A 88 6.84 -6.15 -10.98
CA VAL A 88 7.05 -7.44 -11.65
C VAL A 88 6.77 -7.34 -13.15
N ALA A 89 5.67 -6.70 -13.56
CA ALA A 89 5.35 -6.49 -14.96
C ALA A 89 6.46 -5.70 -15.68
N ASN A 90 7.00 -4.64 -15.06
CA ASN A 90 8.09 -3.87 -15.62
C ASN A 90 9.40 -4.68 -15.75
N ILE A 91 9.73 -5.53 -14.77
CA ILE A 91 10.91 -6.40 -14.86
C ILE A 91 10.82 -7.37 -16.05
N PHE A 92 9.62 -7.82 -16.43
CA PHE A 92 9.42 -8.66 -17.62
C PHE A 92 9.33 -7.88 -18.93
N MET A 93 9.24 -6.55 -18.87
CA MET A 93 9.19 -5.66 -20.03
C MET A 93 10.54 -5.01 -20.35
N GLU A 94 11.51 -5.11 -19.44
CA GLU A 94 12.93 -4.84 -19.67
C GLU A 94 13.52 -5.80 -20.73
#